data_AF-A0A842W6K8-F1
#
_entry.id   AF-A0A842W6K8-F1
#
_cell.length_a   1.000
_cell.length_b   1.000
_cell.length_c   1.000
_cell.angle_alpha   90.00
_cell.angle_beta   90.00
_cell.angle_gamma   90.00
#
_symmetry.space_group_name_H-M   'P 1'
#
loop_
_entity.id
_entity.type
_entity.pdbx_description
1 polymer ?
#
loop_
_entity_poly.entity_id
_entity_poly.type
_entity_poly.pdbx_seq_one_letter_code
_entity_poly.pdbx_strand_id
1 'polypeptide(L)'
;MKIEITSEKDNPVLSRKEVKGILTFNKATPSNEDFEQAIAKQLNVDRQCVRAKKIATRYGEPKADFSVFVYSSKDELERIEPAPVKQVEKMEKKAEAAKKAAEEAAKAKEEAKAAEVPKEEKKEENKEEAKPEEKAEQAPKKEEAKPEENKEGDK
;
A
#
# COMPACT_ATOMS: atom_id res chain seq x y z
N MET A 1 -21.05 21.63 10.01
CA MET A 1 -20.04 22.49 9.34
C MET A 1 -20.66 23.00 8.06
N LYS A 2 -20.37 24.24 7.68
CA LYS A 2 -20.80 24.81 6.40
C LYS A 2 -19.56 25.13 5.59
N ILE A 3 -19.50 24.68 4.35
CA ILE A 3 -18.40 24.92 3.43
C ILE A 3 -18.93 25.82 2.32
N GLU A 4 -18.23 26.92 2.06
CA GLU A 4 -18.52 27.86 1.00
C GLU A 4 -17.32 27.94 0.08
N ILE A 5 -17.48 27.52 -1.17
CA ILE A 5 -16.41 27.53 -2.17
C ILE A 5 -16.37 28.93 -2.80
N THR A 6 -15.22 29.59 -2.75
CA THR A 6 -15.02 30.95 -3.26
C THR A 6 -14.34 30.94 -4.63
N SER A 7 -13.47 29.96 -4.89
CA SER A 7 -12.74 29.87 -6.16
C SER A 7 -12.38 28.43 -6.48
N GLU A 8 -12.60 28.05 -7.72
CA GLU A 8 -12.17 26.78 -8.30
C GLU A 8 -11.31 27.08 -9.51
N LYS A 9 -10.11 26.50 -9.54
CA LYS A 9 -9.18 26.64 -10.65
C LYS A 9 -8.69 25.26 -11.08
N ASP A 10 -8.94 24.91 -12.32
CA ASP A 10 -8.40 23.69 -12.92
C ASP A 10 -6.94 23.92 -13.36
N ASN A 11 -6.06 22.98 -13.02
CA ASN A 11 -4.66 23.00 -13.44
C ASN A 11 -4.29 21.68 -14.15
N PRO A 12 -4.36 21.65 -15.49
CA PRO A 12 -4.15 20.43 -16.27
C PRO A 12 -2.70 19.93 -16.25
N VAL A 13 -1.72 20.80 -15.97
CA VAL A 13 -0.29 20.42 -15.94
C VAL A 13 0.00 19.47 -14.76
N LEU A 14 -0.72 19.64 -13.66
CA LEU A 14 -0.57 18.85 -12.44
C LEU A 14 -1.79 17.93 -12.21
N SER A 15 -2.67 17.79 -13.20
CA SER A 15 -3.93 17.05 -13.13
C SER A 15 -4.72 17.29 -11.82
N ARG A 16 -4.69 18.54 -11.32
CA ARG A 16 -5.31 18.90 -10.03
C ARG A 16 -6.20 20.11 -10.16
N LYS A 17 -7.29 20.10 -9.41
CA LYS A 17 -8.18 21.24 -9.19
C LYS A 17 -7.82 21.90 -7.87
N GLU A 18 -7.56 23.20 -7.92
CA GLU A 18 -7.33 24.03 -6.75
C GLU A 18 -8.66 24.64 -6.31
N VAL A 19 -9.13 24.22 -5.14
CA VAL A 19 -10.39 24.69 -4.55
C VAL A 19 -10.05 25.53 -3.32
N LYS A 20 -10.57 26.74 -3.27
CA LYS A 20 -10.42 27.67 -2.14
C LYS A 20 -11.78 28.09 -1.64
N GLY A 21 -11.90 28.24 -0.33
CA GLY A 21 -13.17 28.60 0.27
C GLY A 21 -13.07 28.92 1.75
N ILE A 22 -14.24 29.13 2.34
CA ILE A 22 -14.43 29.43 3.75
C ILE A 22 -15.21 28.29 4.39
N LEU A 23 -14.67 27.78 5.48
CA LEU A 23 -15.28 26.78 6.34
C LEU A 23 -15.83 27.48 7.59
N THR A 24 -17.12 27.34 7.86
CA THR A 24 -17.77 27.82 9.08
C THR A 24 -18.12 26.64 9.99
N PHE A 25 -17.70 26.70 11.24
CA PHE A 25 -18.00 25.72 12.29
C PHE A 25 -18.63 26.42 13.50
N ASN A 26 -19.26 25.70 14.42
CA ASN A 26 -19.98 26.32 15.56
C ASN A 26 -19.39 25.99 16.93
N LYS A 27 -18.76 24.81 17.11
CA LYS A 27 -18.28 24.35 18.42
C LYS A 27 -16.83 23.86 18.36
N ALA A 28 -16.59 22.82 17.56
CA ALA A 28 -15.28 22.23 17.41
C ALA A 28 -14.71 22.51 16.02
N THR A 29 -13.40 22.72 15.95
CA THR A 29 -12.67 22.72 14.68
C THR A 29 -12.65 21.29 14.15
N PRO A 30 -13.07 21.04 12.90
CA PRO A 30 -12.98 19.69 12.32
C PRO A 30 -11.56 19.15 12.36
N SER A 31 -11.48 17.84 12.51
CA SER A 31 -10.29 17.10 12.11
C SER A 31 -10.10 17.19 10.59
N ASN A 32 -8.85 17.11 10.12
CA ASN A 32 -8.56 17.09 8.68
C ASN A 32 -9.32 15.97 7.96
N GLU A 33 -9.50 14.81 8.59
CA GLU A 33 -10.22 13.67 8.00
C GLU A 33 -11.71 13.96 7.76
N ASP A 34 -12.40 14.54 8.75
CA ASP A 34 -13.79 14.98 8.63
C ASP A 34 -13.95 16.06 7.56
N PHE A 35 -12.99 17.00 7.51
CA PHE A 35 -12.99 18.05 6.51
C PHE A 35 -12.80 17.51 5.09
N GLU A 36 -11.84 16.61 4.87
CA GLU A 36 -11.63 15.93 3.58
C GLU A 36 -12.88 15.14 3.16
N GLN A 37 -13.53 14.44 4.08
CA GLN A 37 -14.79 13.73 3.80
C GLN A 37 -15.94 14.69 3.44
N ALA A 38 -16.06 15.83 4.12
CA ALA A 38 -17.09 16.81 3.83
C ALA A 38 -16.89 17.46 2.45
N ILE A 39 -15.64 17.81 2.10
CA ILE A 39 -15.28 18.33 0.77
C ILE A 39 -15.54 17.28 -0.30
N ALA A 40 -15.11 16.03 -0.08
CA ALA A 40 -15.31 14.91 -0.99
C ALA A 40 -16.79 14.69 -1.32
N LYS A 41 -17.66 14.76 -0.31
CA LYS A 41 -19.13 14.67 -0.48
C LYS A 41 -19.70 15.86 -1.26
N GLN A 42 -19.20 17.08 -1.04
CA GLN A 42 -19.68 18.25 -1.78
C GLN A 42 -19.27 18.25 -3.25
N LEU A 43 -18.04 17.81 -3.54
CA LEU A 43 -17.48 17.76 -4.90
C LEU A 43 -17.75 16.42 -5.61
N ASN A 44 -18.42 15.48 -4.94
CA ASN A 44 -18.73 14.13 -5.41
C ASN A 44 -17.49 13.38 -5.92
N VAL A 45 -16.39 13.46 -5.16
CA VAL A 45 -15.10 12.80 -5.44
C VAL A 45 -14.72 11.88 -4.29
N ASP A 46 -13.85 10.91 -4.54
CA ASP A 46 -13.31 10.05 -3.50
C ASP A 46 -12.45 10.82 -2.49
N ARG A 47 -12.57 10.45 -1.20
CA ARG A 47 -11.73 11.00 -0.13
C ARG A 47 -10.23 10.84 -0.43
N GLN A 48 -9.85 9.76 -1.11
CA GLN A 48 -8.44 9.48 -1.43
C GLN A 48 -7.86 10.40 -2.50
N CYS A 49 -8.69 11.12 -3.25
CA CYS A 49 -8.27 12.06 -4.27
C CYS A 49 -8.21 13.51 -3.74
N VAL A 50 -8.63 13.75 -2.49
CA VAL A 50 -8.71 15.07 -1.89
C VAL A 50 -7.59 15.25 -0.88
N ARG A 51 -6.86 16.37 -0.98
CA ARG A 51 -5.81 16.74 -0.02
C ARG A 51 -5.96 18.18 0.43
N ALA A 52 -6.06 18.38 1.75
CA ALA A 52 -6.02 19.72 2.31
C ALA A 52 -4.58 20.26 2.33
N LYS A 53 -4.31 21.36 1.60
CA LYS A 53 -3.00 22.01 1.60
C LYS A 53 -2.82 22.93 2.80
N LYS A 54 -3.81 23.77 3.08
CA LYS A 54 -3.77 24.72 4.18
C LYS A 54 -5.17 24.99 4.68
N ILE A 55 -5.32 24.98 6.00
CA ILE A 55 -6.52 25.39 6.72
C ILE A 55 -6.06 26.45 7.72
N ALA A 56 -6.50 27.68 7.52
CA ALA A 56 -6.15 28.83 8.36
C ALA A 56 -7.41 29.29 9.10
N THR A 57 -7.49 29.00 10.40
CA THR A 57 -8.56 29.50 11.26
C THR A 57 -8.41 31.01 11.48
N ARG A 58 -9.51 31.75 11.39
CA ARG A 58 -9.54 33.16 11.74
C ARG A 58 -9.64 33.32 13.24
N TYR A 59 -8.83 34.20 13.81
CA TYR A 59 -8.87 34.46 15.25
C TYR A 59 -10.14 35.24 15.62
N GLY A 60 -10.83 34.80 16.69
CA GLY A 60 -12.04 35.46 17.19
C GLY A 60 -13.34 35.18 16.40
N GLU A 61 -13.26 34.44 15.29
CA GLU A 61 -14.42 34.00 14.52
C GLU A 61 -14.39 32.48 14.34
N PRO A 62 -15.54 31.79 14.31
CA PRO A 62 -15.56 30.35 14.09
C PRO A 62 -15.55 30.03 12.58
N LYS A 63 -14.60 30.65 11.87
CA LYS A 63 -14.39 30.56 10.41
C LYS A 63 -12.95 30.16 10.14
N ALA A 64 -12.73 29.42 9.05
CA ALA A 64 -11.41 29.10 8.54
C ALA A 64 -11.36 29.25 7.02
N ASP A 65 -10.30 29.88 6.52
CA ASP A 65 -9.98 29.89 5.10
C ASP A 65 -9.24 28.59 4.77
N PHE A 66 -9.70 27.89 3.74
CA PHE A 66 -9.07 26.64 3.31
C PHE A 66 -8.61 26.69 1.87
N SER A 67 -7.58 25.89 1.58
CA SER A 67 -7.10 25.59 0.24
C SER A 67 -6.91 24.08 0.12
N VAL A 68 -7.61 23.48 -0.83
CA VAL A 68 -7.67 22.04 -1.07
C VAL A 68 -7.26 21.77 -2.51
N PHE A 69 -6.56 20.66 -2.71
CA PHE A 69 -6.28 20.10 -4.02
C PHE A 69 -7.09 18.83 -4.22
N VAL A 70 -7.74 18.75 -5.38
CA VAL A 70 -8.47 17.57 -5.81
C VAL A 70 -7.75 17.01 -7.02
N TYR A 71 -7.27 15.78 -6.91
CA TYR A 71 -6.55 15.07 -7.96
C TYR A 71 -7.50 14.18 -8.76
N SER A 72 -7.11 13.81 -9.98
CA SER A 72 -7.93 12.91 -10.81
C SER A 72 -7.81 11.45 -10.36
N SER A 73 -6.68 11.08 -9.76
CA SER A 73 -6.43 9.73 -9.26
C SER A 73 -5.55 9.73 -8.00
N LYS A 74 -5.66 8.67 -7.19
CA LYS A 74 -4.84 8.46 -6.00
C LYS A 74 -3.34 8.35 -6.34
N ASP A 75 -3.01 7.70 -7.45
CA ASP A 75 -1.63 7.53 -7.92
C ASP A 75 -0.95 8.88 -8.21
N GLU A 76 -1.70 9.83 -8.79
CA GLU A 76 -1.20 11.18 -9.04
C GLU A 76 -0.95 11.95 -7.74
N LEU A 77 -1.83 11.78 -6.74
CA LEU A 77 -1.63 12.36 -5.42
C LEU A 77 -0.33 11.85 -4.79
N GLU A 78 -0.09 10.53 -4.81
CA GLU A 78 1.11 9.91 -4.24
C GLU A 78 2.39 10.26 -5.00
N ARG A 79 2.30 10.55 -6.31
CA ARG A 79 3.43 11.01 -7.12
C ARG A 79 3.77 12.49 -6.93
N ILE A 80 2.76 13.35 -6.84
CA ILE A 80 2.93 14.82 -6.84
C ILE A 80 3.19 15.34 -5.42
N GLU A 81 2.50 14.81 -4.42
CA GLU A 81 2.68 15.26 -3.04
C GLU A 81 3.87 14.52 -2.40
N PRO A 82 4.85 15.25 -1.83
CA PRO A 82 5.89 14.60 -1.05
C PRO A 82 5.27 13.92 0.18
N ALA A 83 5.74 12.71 0.48
CA ALA A 83 5.29 11.99 1.66
C ALA A 83 5.49 12.86 2.91
N PRO A 84 4.50 12.95 3.82
CA PRO A 84 4.63 13.81 4.99
C PRO A 84 5.78 13.32 5.86
N VAL A 85 6.54 14.25 6.44
CA VAL A 85 7.75 13.99 7.25
C VAL A 85 7.49 12.89 8.32
N LYS A 86 6.32 12.93 8.96
CA LYS A 86 5.93 11.93 9.96
C LYS A 86 5.73 10.52 9.41
N GLN A 87 5.38 10.37 8.12
CA GLN A 87 5.27 9.05 7.48
C GLN A 87 6.64 8.52 7.08
N VAL A 88 7.55 9.36 6.57
CA VAL A 88 8.92 8.93 6.28
C VAL A 88 9.65 8.52 7.56
N GLU A 89 9.58 9.32 8.62
CA GLU A 89 10.19 8.97 9.92
C GLU A 89 9.61 7.66 10.51
N LYS A 90 8.31 7.40 10.31
CA LYS A 90 7.68 6.14 10.73
C LYS A 90 8.15 4.96 9.88
N MET A 91 8.28 5.14 8.57
CA MET A 91 8.82 4.11 7.67
C MET A 91 10.28 3.80 8.01
N GLU A 92 11.10 4.82 8.28
CA GLU A 92 12.50 4.67 8.67
C GLU A 92 12.64 3.95 10.01
N LYS A 93 11.88 4.35 11.04
CA LYS A 93 11.86 3.64 12.33
C LYS A 93 11.42 2.18 12.20
N LYS A 94 10.44 1.90 11.34
CA LYS A 94 9.96 0.54 11.09
C LYS A 94 10.98 -0.29 10.31
N ALA A 95 11.72 0.33 9.38
CA ALA A 95 12.79 -0.30 8.63
C ALA A 95 14.03 -0.57 9.51
N GLU A 96 14.39 0.34 10.41
CA GLU A 96 15.48 0.14 11.37
C GLU A 96 15.16 -0.96 12.38
N ALA A 97 13.92 -1.00 12.90
CA ALA A 97 13.45 -2.07 13.78
C ALA A 97 13.45 -3.43 13.06
N ALA A 98 13.04 -3.48 11.79
CA ALA A 98 13.08 -4.70 10.99
C ALA A 98 14.51 -5.17 10.69
N LYS A 99 15.44 -4.25 10.40
CA LYS A 99 16.87 -4.57 10.23
C LYS A 99 17.51 -5.10 11.52
N LYS A 100 17.25 -4.46 12.66
CA LYS A 100 17.75 -4.93 13.97
C LYS A 100 17.20 -6.32 14.31
N ALA A 101 15.91 -6.55 14.09
CA ALA A 101 15.32 -7.87 14.33
C ALA A 101 15.88 -8.96 13.38
N ALA A 102 16.19 -8.62 12.12
CA ALA A 102 16.80 -9.54 11.17
C ALA A 102 18.27 -9.86 11.51
N GLU A 103 19.04 -8.88 11.99
CA GLU A 103 20.43 -9.07 12.39
C GLU A 103 20.54 -9.89 13.69
N GLU A 104 19.64 -9.67 14.65
CA GLU A 104 19.57 -10.45 15.90
C GLU A 104 19.14 -11.91 15.64
N ALA A 105 18.20 -12.13 14.71
CA ALA A 105 17.81 -13.47 14.27
C ALA A 105 18.90 -14.20 13.45
N ALA A 106 19.76 -13.46 12.74
CA ALA A 106 20.91 -14.02 12.02
C ALA A 106 22.03 -14.44 12.98
N LYS A 107 22.36 -13.61 13.98
CA LYS A 107 23.35 -13.92 15.03
C LYS A 107 22.93 -15.12 15.88
N ALA A 108 21.65 -15.22 16.24
CA ALA A 108 21.12 -16.37 16.99
C ALA A 108 21.17 -17.70 16.20
N LYS A 109 21.10 -17.66 14.86
CA LYS A 109 21.26 -18.86 14.00
C LYS A 109 22.73 -19.25 13.78
N GLU A 110 23.66 -18.31 13.88
CA GLU A 110 25.10 -18.57 13.73
C GLU A 110 25.68 -19.20 15.02
N GLU A 111 25.28 -18.73 16.20
CA GLU A 111 25.65 -19.34 17.49
C GLU A 111 25.07 -20.75 17.69
N ALA A 112 23.88 -21.04 17.15
CA ALA A 112 23.29 -22.38 17.21
C ALA A 112 23.98 -23.40 16.28
N LYS A 113 24.67 -22.95 15.22
CA LYS A 113 25.42 -23.83 14.30
C LYS A 113 26.87 -24.07 14.71
N ALA A 114 27.43 -23.26 15.61
CA ALA A 114 28.80 -23.41 16.08
C ALA A 114 28.95 -24.38 17.29
N ALA A 115 27.85 -24.88 17.84
CA ALA A 115 27.84 -25.78 19.00
C ALA A 115 27.75 -27.29 18.66
N GLU A 116 27.62 -27.68 17.39
CA GLU A 116 27.66 -29.08 16.96
C GLU A 116 28.82 -29.34 15.98
N VAL A 117 29.73 -30.26 16.39
CA VAL A 117 30.85 -30.88 15.65
C VAL A 117 32.19 -30.10 15.70
N PRO A 118 33.17 -30.58 16.50
CA PRO A 118 34.03 -31.65 16.00
C PRO A 118 34.34 -32.75 17.03
N LYS A 119 33.91 -33.98 16.71
CA LYS A 119 34.61 -35.21 17.11
C LYS A 119 34.75 -36.07 15.86
N GLU A 120 35.76 -35.74 15.07
CA GLU A 120 36.26 -36.52 13.94
C GLU A 120 36.71 -37.92 14.39
N GLU A 121 36.40 -38.90 13.53
CA GLU A 121 37.27 -40.01 13.17
C GLU A 121 37.63 -41.08 14.22
N LYS A 122 36.84 -42.16 14.21
CA LYS A 122 37.41 -43.52 14.11
C LYS A 122 36.36 -44.51 13.59
N LYS A 123 36.44 -44.87 12.31
CA LYS A 123 36.55 -46.26 11.80
C LYS A 123 36.19 -46.33 10.31
N GLU A 124 37.25 -46.24 9.52
CA GLU A 124 37.34 -46.70 8.13
C GLU A 124 37.12 -48.24 8.05
N GLU A 125 36.66 -48.70 6.88
CA GLU A 125 36.63 -50.09 6.35
C GLU A 125 35.62 -51.13 6.91
N ASN A 126 34.56 -51.44 6.15
CA ASN A 126 34.54 -52.49 5.09
C ASN A 126 33.09 -52.98 4.75
N LYS A 127 32.92 -53.43 3.49
CA LYS A 127 31.77 -54.00 2.74
C LYS A 127 30.85 -52.98 2.08
N GLU A 128 30.96 -52.67 0.79
CA GLU A 128 31.02 -53.52 -0.43
C GLU A 128 29.83 -54.50 -0.56
N GLU A 129 29.24 -54.49 -1.77
CA GLU A 129 28.09 -55.25 -2.29
C GLU A 129 26.70 -54.67 -1.94
N ALA A 130 25.78 -54.31 -2.85
CA ALA A 130 25.65 -54.54 -4.28
C ALA A 130 24.71 -53.50 -4.96
N LYS A 131 25.01 -53.21 -6.23
CA LYS A 131 24.21 -52.59 -7.32
C LYS A 131 22.92 -53.42 -7.60
N PRO A 132 22.05 -53.13 -8.61
CA PRO A 132 21.48 -51.92 -9.26
C PRO A 132 19.92 -52.01 -9.30
N GLU A 133 19.27 -51.27 -10.23
CA GLU A 133 17.90 -51.47 -10.79
C GLU A 133 16.74 -50.77 -10.04
N GLU A 134 15.76 -50.12 -10.68
CA GLU A 134 15.39 -49.95 -12.09
C GLU A 134 14.24 -48.90 -12.16
N LYS A 135 14.16 -48.12 -13.27
CA LYS A 135 12.99 -47.45 -13.94
C LYS A 135 11.98 -46.62 -13.12
N ALA A 136 11.20 -45.68 -13.66
CA ALA A 136 10.91 -45.12 -14.99
C ALA A 136 10.24 -43.76 -14.70
N GLU A 137 10.58 -42.65 -15.34
CA GLU A 137 10.13 -42.24 -16.68
C GLU A 137 8.59 -42.25 -16.85
N GLN A 138 7.98 -41.07 -16.97
CA GLN A 138 7.13 -40.63 -18.10
C GLN A 138 6.11 -39.55 -17.70
N ALA A 139 6.23 -38.39 -18.35
CA ALA A 139 5.09 -37.63 -18.87
C ALA A 139 4.77 -38.17 -20.30
N PRO A 140 3.76 -37.73 -21.10
CA PRO A 140 2.55 -36.91 -20.87
C PRO A 140 1.29 -37.41 -21.66
N LYS A 141 0.21 -36.58 -21.69
CA LYS A 141 -0.80 -36.33 -22.76
C LYS A 141 -2.10 -37.16 -22.90
N LYS A 142 -3.13 -36.37 -23.31
CA LYS A 142 -4.39 -36.67 -24.05
C LYS A 142 -5.51 -37.32 -23.20
N GLU A 143 -6.80 -37.00 -23.35
CA GLU A 143 -7.52 -36.62 -24.56
C GLU A 143 -8.89 -35.96 -24.26
N GLU A 144 -9.30 -35.12 -25.20
CA GLU A 144 -10.61 -34.66 -25.69
C GLU A 144 -11.94 -35.13 -25.05
N ALA A 145 -12.92 -34.20 -24.96
CA ALA A 145 -14.23 -34.33 -25.61
C ALA A 145 -15.12 -33.06 -25.46
N LYS A 146 -15.28 -32.30 -26.56
CA LYS A 146 -16.58 -31.74 -27.02
C LYS A 146 -17.34 -32.91 -27.73
N PRO A 147 -18.64 -32.86 -28.13
CA PRO A 147 -19.56 -31.73 -28.38
C PRO A 147 -21.00 -32.00 -27.83
N GLU A 148 -21.97 -31.08 -27.92
CA GLU A 148 -23.13 -31.07 -28.87
C GLU A 148 -23.97 -29.80 -28.54
N GLU A 149 -24.38 -28.97 -29.50
CA GLU A 149 -25.59 -29.08 -30.36
C GLU A 149 -26.89 -29.04 -29.52
N ASN A 150 -27.81 -28.07 -29.63
CA ASN A 150 -28.62 -27.76 -30.81
C ASN A 150 -29.37 -26.41 -30.68
N LYS A 151 -29.72 -25.86 -31.86
CA LYS A 151 -30.93 -25.13 -32.33
C LYS A 151 -31.84 -24.47 -31.26
N GLU A 152 -32.33 -23.25 -31.44
CA GLU A 152 -33.45 -22.86 -32.32
C GLU A 152 -33.61 -21.34 -32.11
N GLY A 153 -33.75 -20.50 -33.14
CA GLY A 153 -35.06 -20.23 -33.75
C GLY A 153 -35.43 -18.75 -33.61
N ASP A 154 -35.27 -18.01 -34.71
CA ASP A 154 -36.14 -16.97 -35.25
C ASP A 154 -36.96 -16.06 -34.29
N LYS A 155 -36.65 -14.75 -34.30
CA LYS A 155 -37.64 -13.67 -34.14
C LYS A 155 -37.11 -12.31 -34.60
#